data_AF-X1P723-F1
#
_entry.id   AF-X1P723-F1
#
_cell.length_a   1.000
_cell.length_b   1.000
_cell.length_c   1.000
_cell.angle_alpha   90.00
_cell.angle_beta   90.00
_cell.angle_gamma   90.00
#
_symmetry.space_group_name_H-M   'P 1'
#
loop_
_entity.id
_entity.type
_entity.pdbx_description
1 polymer ?
#
loop_
_entity_poly.entity_id
_entity_poly.type
_entity_poly.pdbx_seq_one_letter_code
_entity_poly.pdbx_strand_id
1 'polypeptide(L)'
;MIIHAAVLGRPIDTLCYRGDASLAPGDLVRVSLGTERVPACVVATEEGNQQGLKEVEELLVTNLFPQILLELAEHVAGEHLGFLGEALGLILPRDIMMPPKRKV
;
A
#
# COMPACT_ATOMS: atom_id res chain seq x y z
N MET A 1 -0.87 15.48 -6.90
CA MET A 1 -0.21 14.23 -6.47
C MET A 1 -0.96 12.94 -6.85
N ILE A 2 -0.37 12.17 -7.74
CA ILE A 2 -0.71 10.78 -8.05
C ILE A 2 -0.03 9.89 -7.00
N ILE A 3 -0.78 8.94 -6.48
CA ILE A 3 -0.34 7.98 -5.47
C ILE A 3 -0.24 6.62 -6.14
N HIS A 4 0.96 6.05 -6.17
CA HIS A 4 1.21 4.69 -6.61
C HIS A 4 1.07 3.79 -5.39
N ALA A 5 0.07 2.90 -5.39
CA ALA A 5 -0.24 2.05 -4.25
C ALA A 5 -0.25 0.56 -4.61
N ALA A 6 0.46 -0.25 -3.83
CA ALA A 6 0.48 -1.70 -3.94
C ALA A 6 -0.55 -2.29 -2.98
N VAL A 7 -1.49 -3.08 -3.51
CA VAL A 7 -2.55 -3.69 -2.68
C VAL A 7 -1.97 -4.87 -1.91
N LEU A 8 -2.09 -4.81 -0.59
CA LEU A 8 -1.40 -5.75 0.29
C LEU A 8 -1.89 -7.19 0.12
N GLY A 9 -0.95 -8.12 -0.02
CA GLY A 9 -1.20 -9.55 -0.14
C GLY A 9 -1.89 -9.95 -1.44
N ARG A 10 -1.89 -9.11 -2.47
CA ARG A 10 -2.55 -9.40 -3.75
C ARG A 10 -1.55 -9.42 -4.92
N PRO A 11 -1.67 -10.40 -5.85
CA PRO A 11 -0.84 -10.51 -7.05
C PRO A 11 -1.34 -9.56 -8.14
N ILE A 12 -1.28 -8.25 -7.88
CA ILE A 12 -1.66 -7.22 -8.83
C ILE A 12 -0.59 -6.14 -8.89
N ASP A 13 -0.46 -5.53 -10.06
CA ASP A 13 0.42 -4.40 -10.25
C ASP A 13 0.03 -3.22 -9.36
N THR A 14 1.01 -2.37 -9.10
CA THR A 14 0.80 -1.08 -8.43
C THR A 14 -0.25 -0.27 -9.19
N LEU A 15 -1.23 0.26 -8.45
CA LEU A 15 -2.34 1.02 -9.02
C LEU A 15 -2.19 2.51 -8.67
N CYS A 16 -2.66 3.37 -9.58
CA CYS A 16 -2.61 4.82 -9.41
C CYS A 16 -3.91 5.35 -8.81
N TYR A 17 -3.77 6.22 -7.82
CA TYR A 17 -4.87 6.91 -7.15
C TYR A 17 -4.61 8.42 -7.09
N ARG A 18 -5.68 9.20 -6.93
CA ARG A 18 -5.60 10.60 -6.55
C ARG A 18 -5.41 10.70 -5.04
N GLY A 19 -4.41 11.45 -4.61
CA GLY A 19 -4.23 11.82 -3.20
C GLY A 19 -3.74 13.24 -3.04
N ASP A 20 -3.33 13.57 -1.83
CA ASP A 20 -2.79 14.87 -1.45
C ASP A 20 -1.37 14.76 -0.89
N ALA A 21 -0.70 15.90 -0.73
CA ALA A 21 0.70 16.01 -0.33
C ALA A 21 1.04 15.47 1.08
N SER A 22 0.04 15.08 1.88
CA SER A 22 0.28 14.48 3.20
C SER A 22 0.65 13.00 3.12
N LEU A 23 0.35 12.33 2.00
CA LEU A 23 0.67 10.92 1.79
C LEU A 23 2.12 10.75 1.33
N ALA A 24 2.81 9.76 1.89
CA ALA A 24 4.19 9.44 1.59
C ALA A 24 4.40 7.93 1.36
N PRO A 25 5.47 7.53 0.65
CA PRO A 25 5.88 6.13 0.57
C PRO A 25 5.99 5.50 1.96
N GLY A 26 5.43 4.31 2.10
CA GLY A 26 5.36 3.57 3.35
C GLY A 26 4.06 3.72 4.13
N ASP A 27 3.21 4.68 3.77
CA ASP A 27 1.89 4.84 4.38
C ASP A 27 0.95 3.70 4.02
N LEU A 28 0.19 3.24 5.02
CA LEU A 28 -0.93 2.33 4.83
C LEU A 28 -2.20 3.15 4.60
N VAL A 29 -2.84 2.92 3.46
CA VAL A 29 -4.06 3.61 3.05
C VAL A 29 -5.19 2.62 2.74
N ARG A 30 -6.42 3.11 2.74
CA ARG A 30 -7.59 2.41 2.20
C ARG A 30 -7.90 2.93 0.82
N VAL A 31 -8.07 2.01 -0.13
CA VAL A 31 -8.38 2.33 -1.52
C VAL A 31 -9.51 1.46 -2.06
N SER A 32 -10.19 1.97 -3.09
CA SER A 32 -11.18 1.22 -3.85
C SER A 32 -10.50 0.28 -4.86
N LEU A 33 -10.85 -1.00 -4.83
CA LEU A 33 -10.49 -2.00 -5.86
C LEU A 33 -11.77 -2.68 -6.36
N GLY A 34 -12.22 -2.32 -7.57
CA GLY A 34 -13.54 -2.72 -8.04
C GLY A 34 -14.65 -2.18 -7.13
N THR A 35 -15.41 -3.10 -6.51
CA THR A 35 -16.45 -2.82 -5.50
C THR A 35 -15.96 -3.02 -4.06
N GLU A 36 -14.72 -3.47 -3.86
CA GLU A 36 -14.13 -3.70 -2.54
C GLU A 36 -13.34 -2.48 -2.07
N ARG A 37 -13.22 -2.35 -0.75
CA ARG A 37 -12.30 -1.41 -0.09
C ARG A 37 -11.21 -2.21 0.58
N VAL A 38 -9.97 -1.97 0.18
CA VAL A 38 -8.83 -2.82 0.56
C VAL A 38 -7.69 -1.97 1.10
N PRO A 39 -6.86 -2.53 2.00
CA PRO A 39 -5.65 -1.87 2.45
C PRO A 39 -4.56 -1.93 1.35
N ALA A 40 -3.88 -0.83 1.13
CA ALA A 40 -2.77 -0.71 0.18
C ALA A 40 -1.63 0.11 0.80
N CYS A 41 -0.40 -0.19 0.40
CA CYS A 41 0.77 0.60 0.78
C CYS A 41 1.02 1.64 -0.31
N VAL A 42 1.23 2.90 0.07
CA VAL A 42 1.82 3.89 -0.82
C VAL A 42 3.27 3.49 -1.07
N VAL A 43 3.67 3.35 -2.33
CA VAL A 43 5.04 2.95 -2.70
C VAL A 43 5.77 4.06 -3.45
N ALA A 44 5.04 4.95 -4.13
CA ALA A 44 5.59 6.15 -4.73
C ALA A 44 4.54 7.25 -4.84
N THR A 45 5.02 8.49 -4.99
CA THR A 45 4.20 9.69 -5.17
C THR A 45 4.75 10.50 -6.34
N GLU A 46 3.87 11.03 -7.18
CA GLU A 46 4.25 11.76 -8.39
C GLU A 46 3.35 12.98 -8.59
N GLU A 47 3.89 14.09 -9.12
CA GLU A 47 3.04 15.19 -9.57
C GLU A 47 2.57 14.97 -11.01
N GLY A 48 1.28 15.15 -11.27
CA GLY A 48 0.72 14.85 -12.59
C GLY A 48 -0.79 15.03 -12.68
N ASN A 49 -1.33 14.75 -13.87
CA ASN A 49 -2.76 14.83 -14.12
C ASN A 49 -3.52 13.70 -13.41
N GLN A 50 -4.43 14.07 -12.52
CA GLN A 50 -5.23 13.14 -11.70
C GLN A 50 -6.57 12.75 -12.37
N GLN A 51 -6.84 13.21 -13.60
CA GLN A 51 -8.11 12.97 -14.26
C GLN A 51 -8.35 11.46 -14.49
N GLY A 52 -9.51 10.97 -14.03
CA GLY A 52 -9.90 9.56 -14.17
C GLY A 52 -9.36 8.63 -13.07
N LEU A 53 -8.52 9.12 -12.16
CA LEU A 53 -8.06 8.33 -11.01
C LEU A 53 -9.10 8.31 -9.89
N LYS A 54 -9.26 7.14 -9.26
CA LYS A 54 -10.01 7.04 -8.01
C LYS A 54 -9.23 7.69 -6.86
N GLU A 55 -9.93 8.22 -5.88
CA GLU A 55 -9.32 8.85 -4.71
C GLU A 55 -8.86 7.83 -3.67
N VAL A 56 -7.76 8.11 -2.98
CA VAL A 56 -7.41 7.42 -1.74
C VAL A 56 -8.48 7.74 -0.70
N GLU A 57 -9.11 6.72 -0.12
CA GLU A 57 -10.28 6.92 0.74
C GLU A 57 -9.90 7.36 2.15
N GLU A 58 -8.82 6.80 2.70
CA GLU A 58 -8.43 7.00 4.09
C GLU A 58 -6.95 6.67 4.31
N LEU A 59 -6.26 7.47 5.12
CA LEU A 59 -4.96 7.12 5.68
C LEU A 59 -5.17 6.30 6.96
N LEU A 60 -4.66 5.07 7.00
CA LEU A 60 -4.84 4.14 8.11
C LEU A 60 -3.67 4.22 9.11
N VAL A 61 -2.44 4.19 8.60
CA VAL A 61 -1.21 4.22 9.41
C VAL A 61 -0.12 4.95 8.62
N THR A 62 0.52 5.94 9.24
CA THR A 62 1.68 6.64 8.65
C THR A 62 2.95 5.81 8.76
N ASN A 63 3.77 5.77 7.71
CA ASN A 63 5.09 5.15 7.69
C ASN A 63 5.11 3.73 8.28
N LEU A 64 4.11 2.92 7.91
CA LEU A 64 4.03 1.53 8.31
C LEU A 64 5.19 0.72 7.75
N PHE A 65 5.59 1.02 6.51
CA PHE A 65 6.73 0.44 5.85
C PHE A 65 7.82 1.49 5.68
N PRO A 66 8.79 1.55 6.61
CA PRO A 66 9.99 2.36 6.41
C PRO A 66 10.68 1.97 5.10
N GLN A 67 11.45 2.91 4.53
CA GLN A 67 12.15 2.76 3.25
C GLN A 67 12.86 1.40 3.09
N ILE A 68 13.55 0.91 4.12
CA ILE A 68 14.25 -0.39 4.09
C ILE A 68 13.32 -1.58 3.85
N LEU A 69 12.07 -1.53 4.33
CA LEU A 69 11.08 -2.57 4.10
C LEU A 69 10.47 -2.47 2.70
N LEU A 70 10.34 -1.27 2.14
CA LEU A 70 9.93 -1.08 0.76
C LEU A 70 10.97 -1.66 -0.20
N GLU A 71 12.25 -1.33 0.02
CA GLU A 71 13.38 -1.87 -0.76
C GLU A 71 13.47 -3.40 -0.66
N LEU A 72 13.27 -3.95 0.54
CA LEU A 72 13.20 -5.41 0.73
C LEU A 72 12.01 -6.02 -0.04
N ALA A 73 10.84 -5.39 0.02
CA ALA A 73 9.66 -5.86 -0.68
C ALA A 73 9.84 -5.81 -2.20
N GLU A 74 10.45 -4.76 -2.73
CA GLU A 74 10.80 -4.63 -4.15
C GLU A 74 11.77 -5.73 -4.59
N HIS A 75 12.80 -6.00 -3.78
CA HIS A 75 13.73 -7.10 -4.06
C HIS A 75 13.03 -8.47 -4.07
N VAL A 76 12.22 -8.77 -3.06
CA VAL A 76 11.46 -10.03 -2.98
C VAL A 76 10.46 -10.16 -4.13
N ALA A 77 9.79 -9.07 -4.49
CA ALA A 77 8.88 -9.05 -5.64
C ALA A 77 9.64 -9.34 -6.94
N GLY A 78 10.78 -8.68 -7.18
CA GLY A 78 11.57 -8.86 -8.40
C GLY A 78 12.15 -10.28 -8.55
N GLU A 79 12.62 -10.88 -7.46
CA GLU A 79 13.33 -12.17 -7.50
C GLU A 79 12.43 -13.40 -7.32
N HIS A 80 11.25 -13.24 -6.68
CA HIS A 80 10.49 -14.40 -6.20
C HIS A 80 8.99 -14.38 -6.51
N LEU A 81 8.32 -13.23 -6.41
CA LEU A 81 6.84 -13.19 -6.42
C LEU A 81 6.24 -12.52 -7.66
N GLY A 82 6.96 -11.64 -8.32
CA GLY A 82 6.48 -10.83 -9.44
C GLY A 82 5.64 -9.61 -9.03
N PHE A 83 5.04 -9.61 -7.83
CA PHE A 83 4.13 -8.53 -7.39
C PHE A 83 4.53 -7.94 -6.03
N LEU A 84 4.64 -6.61 -5.99
CA LEU A 84 5.02 -5.86 -4.78
C LEU A 84 3.98 -5.99 -3.66
N GLY A 85 2.70 -6.03 -4.01
CA GLY A 85 1.61 -6.22 -3.06
C GLY A 85 1.73 -7.50 -2.24
N GLU A 86 2.09 -8.63 -2.89
CA GLU A 86 2.32 -9.90 -2.21
C GLU A 86 3.54 -9.86 -1.29
N ALA A 87 4.65 -9.30 -1.76
CA ALA A 87 5.87 -9.15 -0.97
C ALA A 87 5.61 -8.34 0.32
N LEU A 88 4.92 -7.21 0.19
CA LEU A 88 4.54 -6.38 1.34
C LEU A 88 3.59 -7.12 2.30
N GLY A 89 2.69 -7.93 1.78
CA GLY A 89 1.79 -8.77 2.60
C GLY A 89 2.54 -9.81 3.44
N LEU A 90 3.68 -10.32 2.96
CA LEU A 90 4.52 -11.26 3.72
C LEU A 90 5.37 -10.58 4.79
N ILE A 91 5.83 -9.35 4.52
CA ILE A 91 6.69 -8.57 5.42
C ILE A 91 5.87 -7.89 6.53
N LEU A 92 4.56 -7.77 6.34
CA LEU A 92 3.66 -7.08 7.26
C LEU A 92 3.77 -7.63 8.69
N PRO A 93 3.98 -6.76 9.70
CA PRO A 93 4.03 -7.20 11.09
C PRO A 93 2.76 -7.97 11.48
N ARG A 94 2.93 -9.20 12.00
CA ARG A 94 1.80 -10.07 12.39
C ARG A 94 0.83 -9.41 13.36
N ASP A 95 1.32 -8.51 14.21
CA ASP A 95 0.51 -7.79 15.21
C ASP A 95 -0.50 -6.83 14.58
N ILE A 96 -0.30 -6.44 13.31
CA ILE A 96 -1.21 -5.59 12.54
C ILE A 96 -2.24 -6.44 11.78
N MET A 97 -1.83 -7.62 11.30
CA MET A 97 -2.75 -8.56 10.65
C MET A 97 -3.69 -9.27 11.64
N MET A 98 -3.24 -9.46 12.89
CA MET A 98 -4.03 -10.07 13.96
C MET A 98 -4.06 -9.12 15.15
N PRO A 99 -4.98 -8.15 15.21
CA PRO A 99 -5.12 -7.32 16.39
C PRO A 99 -5.33 -8.24 17.60
N PRO A 100 -4.60 -8.01 18.72
CA PRO A 100 -4.73 -8.86 19.89
C PRO A 100 -6.20 -8.93 20.28
N LYS A 101 -6.73 -10.15 20.45
CA LYS A 101 -8.08 -10.34 20.98
C LYS A 101 -8.15 -9.60 22.30
N ARG A 102 -8.84 -8.46 22.35
CA ARG A 102 -9.12 -7.75 23.61
C ARG A 102 -9.72 -8.78 24.56
N LYS A 103 -8.99 -9.12 25.63
CA LYS A 103 -9.58 -9.86 26.75
C LYS A 103 -10.60 -8.91 27.37
N VAL A 104 -11.88 -9.23 27.17
CA VAL A 104 -13.00 -8.63 27.90
C VAL A 104 -13.11 -9.33 29.25
#